data_AF-A0A7C6MZN0-F1
#
_entry.id   AF-A0A7C6MZN0-F1
#
_cell.length_a   1.000
_cell.length_b   1.000
_cell.length_c   1.000
_cell.angle_alpha   90.00
_cell.angle_beta   90.00
_cell.angle_gamma   90.00
#
_symmetry.space_group_name_H-M   'P 1'
#
loop_
_entity.id
_entity.type
_entity.pdbx_description
1 polymer ?
#
loop_
_entity_poly.entity_id
_entity_poly.type
_entity_poly.pdbx_seq_one_letter_code
_entity_poly.pdbx_strand_id
1 'polypeptide(L)'
;MGINERIKNAKTTEWLSEGISQIEIDKIKKLALISSKIQLKRISLGMNQKQFAKMMGVSQGMVSKWESGEYNFTLTTLIDICSKLDLEFEPNIKDNEYHYDNNFETISIPFEDNIITLDEWCSIMKTENTKGIA
;
A
#
# COMPACT_ATOMS: atom_id res chain seq x y z
N MET A 1 -31.67 -19.76 16.43
CA MET A 1 -30.38 -19.43 15.79
C MET A 1 -29.62 -18.43 16.64
N GLY A 2 -28.39 -18.75 17.02
CA GLY A 2 -27.53 -17.87 17.84
C GLY A 2 -26.97 -16.70 17.02
N ILE A 3 -26.53 -15.63 17.69
CA ILE A 3 -25.90 -14.46 17.03
C ILE A 3 -24.73 -14.89 16.11
N ASN A 4 -23.91 -15.84 16.55
CA ASN A 4 -22.79 -16.37 15.75
C ASN A 4 -23.25 -17.08 14.47
N GLU A 5 -24.40 -17.73 14.50
CA GLU A 5 -24.98 -18.43 13.35
C GLU A 5 -25.57 -17.45 12.34
N ARG A 6 -26.13 -16.33 12.82
CA ARG A 6 -26.64 -15.23 11.99
C ARG A 6 -25.51 -14.47 11.29
N ILE A 7 -24.36 -14.31 11.95
CA ILE A 7 -23.16 -13.69 11.35
C ILE A 7 -22.58 -14.60 10.28
N LYS A 8 -22.47 -15.91 10.54
CA LYS A 8 -21.95 -16.88 9.58
C LYS A 8 -22.82 -17.02 8.33
N ASN A 9 -24.13 -16.88 8.49
CA ASN A 9 -25.11 -16.95 7.39
C ASN A 9 -25.44 -15.59 6.78
N ALA A 10 -24.84 -14.50 7.27
CA ALA A 10 -25.01 -13.20 6.65
C ALA A 10 -24.36 -13.24 5.27
N LYS A 11 -25.16 -13.05 4.22
CA LYS A 11 -24.61 -12.84 2.88
C LYS A 11 -23.68 -11.64 2.92
N THR A 12 -22.42 -11.84 2.58
CA THR A 12 -21.50 -10.74 2.26
C THR A 12 -22.14 -9.97 1.12
N THR A 13 -22.63 -8.77 1.41
CA THR A 13 -23.32 -7.93 0.44
C THR A 13 -22.31 -7.37 -0.55
N GLU A 14 -22.06 -8.13 -1.62
CA GLU A 14 -21.23 -7.74 -2.76
C GLU A 14 -21.83 -6.57 -3.54
N TRP A 15 -23.13 -6.26 -3.38
CA TRP A 15 -23.82 -5.14 -4.04
C TRP A 15 -23.17 -3.77 -3.81
N LEU A 16 -22.53 -3.57 -2.65
CA LEU A 16 -21.82 -2.32 -2.34
C LEU A 16 -20.53 -2.13 -3.16
N SER A 17 -19.97 -3.24 -3.65
CA SER A 17 -18.73 -3.29 -4.43
C SER A 17 -18.95 -3.64 -5.90
N GLU A 18 -20.19 -3.92 -6.31
CA GLU A 18 -20.54 -4.22 -7.70
C GLU A 18 -20.16 -3.03 -8.60
N GLY A 19 -19.29 -3.29 -9.58
CA GLY A 19 -18.79 -2.28 -10.52
C GLY A 19 -17.59 -1.46 -10.03
N ILE A 20 -17.11 -1.67 -8.80
CA ILE A 20 -15.90 -1.03 -8.27
C ILE A 20 -14.72 -1.97 -8.45
N SER A 21 -13.62 -1.48 -9.02
CA SER A 21 -12.40 -2.29 -9.16
C SER A 21 -11.79 -2.64 -7.80
N GLN A 22 -11.15 -3.80 -7.69
CA GLN A 22 -10.46 -4.20 -6.46
C GLN A 22 -9.40 -3.16 -6.03
N ILE A 23 -8.72 -2.54 -7.01
CA ILE A 23 -7.73 -1.48 -6.80
C ILE A 23 -8.36 -0.27 -6.11
N GLU A 24 -9.56 0.13 -6.54
CA GLU A 24 -10.27 1.28 -5.99
C GLU A 24 -10.78 0.99 -4.58
N ILE A 25 -11.29 -0.22 -4.33
CA ILE A 25 -11.65 -0.69 -2.99
C ILE A 25 -10.44 -0.62 -2.06
N ASP A 26 -9.27 -1.09 -2.51
CA ASP A 26 -8.06 -1.08 -1.69
C ASP A 26 -7.56 0.35 -1.44
N LYS A 27 -7.63 1.23 -2.44
CA LYS A 27 -7.33 2.66 -2.26
C LYS A 27 -8.22 3.29 -1.18
N ILE A 28 -9.54 3.07 -1.26
CA ILE A 28 -10.50 3.58 -0.28
C ILE A 28 -10.17 3.07 1.13
N LYS A 29 -9.89 1.77 1.28
CA LYS A 29 -9.50 1.16 2.56
C LYS A 29 -8.24 1.82 3.14
N LYS A 30 -7.21 2.04 2.33
CA LYS A 30 -5.95 2.65 2.79
C LYS A 30 -6.15 4.11 3.19
N LEU A 31 -6.90 4.89 2.41
CA LEU A 31 -7.21 6.29 2.76
C LEU A 31 -8.05 6.38 4.04
N ALA A 32 -9.06 5.53 4.19
CA ALA A 32 -9.89 5.45 5.39
C ALA A 32 -9.06 5.11 6.64
N LEU A 33 -8.09 4.18 6.53
CA LEU A 33 -7.20 3.82 7.63
C LEU A 33 -6.36 5.02 8.10
N ILE A 34 -5.71 5.71 7.15
CA ILE A 34 -4.89 6.90 7.43
C ILE A 34 -5.75 7.97 8.11
N SER A 35 -6.90 8.28 7.50
CA SER A 35 -7.84 9.29 7.98
C SER A 35 -8.31 9.00 9.40
N SER A 36 -8.69 7.75 9.67
CA SER A 36 -9.12 7.30 10.99
C SER A 36 -8.00 7.41 12.02
N LYS A 37 -6.76 7.09 11.65
CA LYS A 37 -5.62 7.20 12.57
C LYS A 37 -5.36 8.64 12.99
N ILE A 38 -5.42 9.59 12.06
CA ILE A 38 -5.30 11.03 12.33
C ILE A 38 -6.43 11.49 13.26
N GLN A 39 -7.67 11.12 12.92
CA GLN A 39 -8.86 11.48 13.70
C GLN A 39 -8.79 10.95 15.14
N LEU A 40 -8.44 9.67 15.31
CA LEU A 40 -8.30 9.03 16.62
C LEU A 40 -7.21 9.70 17.45
N LYS A 41 -6.06 10.04 16.84
CA LYS A 41 -5.01 10.77 17.53
C LYS A 41 -5.49 12.15 17.97
N ARG A 42 -6.19 12.91 17.12
CA ARG A 42 -6.82 14.18 17.50
C ARG A 42 -7.77 14.02 18.70
N ILE A 43 -8.65 13.01 18.67
CA ILE A 43 -9.60 12.75 19.76
C ILE A 43 -8.85 12.40 21.05
N SER A 44 -7.79 11.60 20.99
CA SER A 44 -6.96 11.26 22.16
C SER A 44 -6.27 12.48 22.78
N LEU A 45 -6.01 13.52 21.99
CA LEU A 45 -5.49 14.81 22.45
C LEU A 45 -6.60 15.73 23.02
N GLY A 46 -7.87 15.30 23.02
CA GLY A 46 -9.00 16.09 23.51
C GLY A 46 -9.34 17.31 22.65
N MET A 47 -8.91 17.32 21.38
CA MET A 47 -9.05 18.49 20.50
C MET A 47 -10.26 18.37 19.58
N ASN A 48 -10.98 19.47 19.40
CA ASN A 48 -11.88 19.60 18.24
C ASN A 48 -11.09 19.93 16.96
N GLN A 49 -11.74 19.83 15.80
CA GLN A 49 -11.06 20.06 14.51
C GLN A 49 -10.47 21.48 14.36
N LYS A 50 -11.08 22.51 14.95
CA LYS A 50 -10.55 23.90 14.89
C LYS A 50 -9.26 24.03 15.70
N GLN A 51 -9.22 23.44 16.90
CA GLN A 51 -8.02 23.43 17.74
C GLN A 51 -6.89 22.65 17.08
N PHE A 52 -7.23 21.48 16.54
CA PHE A 52 -6.28 20.65 15.81
C PHE A 52 -5.72 21.37 14.58
N ALA A 53 -6.57 22.04 13.80
CA ALA A 53 -6.14 22.83 12.66
C ALA A 53 -5.14 23.93 13.04
N LYS A 54 -5.39 24.62 14.16
CA LYS A 54 -4.47 25.62 14.70
C LYS A 54 -3.11 25.00 15.09
N MET A 55 -3.11 23.84 15.74
CA MET A 55 -1.88 23.11 16.08
C MET A 55 -1.10 22.68 14.84
N MET A 56 -1.82 22.22 13.81
CA MET A 56 -1.21 21.74 12.57
C MET A 56 -0.78 22.88 11.63
N GLY A 57 -1.25 24.11 11.86
CA GLY A 57 -0.97 25.28 11.01
C GLY A 57 -1.76 25.28 9.70
N VAL A 58 -2.96 24.71 9.70
CA VAL A 58 -3.84 24.60 8.52
C VAL A 58 -5.25 25.12 8.82
N SER A 59 -6.12 25.19 7.81
CA SER A 59 -7.52 25.56 8.01
C SER A 59 -8.33 24.40 8.61
N GLN A 60 -9.42 24.69 9.32
CA GLN A 60 -10.32 23.63 9.82
C GLN A 60 -10.95 22.82 8.66
N GLY A 61 -11.23 23.47 7.53
CA GLY A 61 -11.68 22.76 6.32
C GLY A 61 -10.65 21.74 5.82
N MET A 62 -9.35 22.01 5.97
CA MET A 62 -8.30 21.04 5.64
C MET A 62 -8.33 19.83 6.56
N VAL A 63 -8.48 20.05 7.88
CA VAL A 63 -8.65 18.95 8.84
C VAL A 63 -9.90 18.14 8.54
N SER A 64 -11.02 18.80 8.19
CA SER A 64 -12.25 18.12 7.78
C SER A 64 -12.03 17.21 6.57
N LYS A 65 -11.22 17.65 5.59
CA LYS A 65 -10.85 16.82 4.44
C LYS A 65 -9.94 15.66 4.84
N TRP A 66 -8.93 15.90 5.69
CA TRP A 66 -8.06 14.83 6.19
C TRP A 66 -8.85 13.73 6.90
N GLU A 67 -9.90 14.10 7.62
CA GLU A 67 -10.74 13.19 8.40
C GLU A 67 -11.93 12.60 7.62
N SER A 68 -12.06 12.90 6.32
CA SER A 68 -13.19 12.40 5.51
C SER A 68 -12.97 11.00 4.94
N GLY A 69 -11.73 10.50 4.92
CA GLY A 69 -11.37 9.24 4.26
C GLY A 69 -11.19 9.32 2.74
N GLU A 70 -11.40 10.49 2.13
CA GLU A 70 -11.36 10.67 0.67
C GLU A 70 -10.15 11.51 0.20
N TYR A 71 -9.46 12.16 1.15
CA TYR A 71 -8.34 13.02 0.81
C TYR A 71 -7.12 12.22 0.36
N ASN A 72 -6.65 12.47 -0.87
CA ASN A 72 -5.44 11.87 -1.40
C ASN A 72 -4.21 12.58 -0.84
N PHE A 73 -3.61 12.02 0.22
CA PHE A 73 -2.44 12.60 0.85
C PHE A 73 -1.19 12.45 -0.02
N THR A 74 -0.38 13.50 -0.08
CA THR A 74 1.01 13.34 -0.53
C THR A 74 1.84 12.69 0.57
N LEU A 75 2.89 11.97 0.20
CA LEU A 75 3.83 11.36 1.16
C LEU A 75 4.43 12.42 2.11
N THR A 76 4.84 13.56 1.56
CA THR A 76 5.39 14.68 2.35
C THR A 76 4.38 15.16 3.40
N THR A 77 3.12 15.37 2.99
CA THR A 77 2.06 15.77 3.94
C THR A 77 1.84 14.74 5.04
N LEU A 78 1.91 13.44 4.74
CA LEU A 78 1.79 12.39 5.75
C LEU A 78 2.94 12.42 6.75
N ILE A 79 4.17 12.54 6.26
CA ILE A 79 5.37 12.63 7.11
C ILE A 79 5.27 13.86 8.02
N ASP A 80 4.90 15.02 7.48
CA ASP A 80 4.72 16.25 8.27
C ASP A 80 3.65 16.11 9.35
N ILE A 81 2.52 15.48 8.99
CA ILE A 81 1.43 15.23 9.94
C ILE A 81 1.90 14.28 11.05
N CYS A 82 2.52 13.16 10.68
CA CYS A 82 3.00 12.16 11.62
C CYS A 82 4.06 12.73 12.56
N SER A 83 5.03 13.50 12.04
CA SER A 83 6.05 14.19 12.83
C SER A 83 5.44 15.13 13.88
N LYS A 84 4.46 15.97 13.49
CA LYS A 84 3.76 16.87 14.43
C LYS A 84 2.91 16.14 15.47
N LEU A 85 2.44 14.93 15.14
CA LEU A 85 1.62 14.10 16.02
C LEU A 85 2.44 13.16 16.90
N ASP A 86 3.77 13.16 16.79
CA ASP A 86 4.64 12.17 17.43
C ASP A 86 4.19 10.75 17.07
N LEU A 87 4.06 10.51 15.77
CA LEU A 87 3.74 9.24 15.15
C LEU A 87 4.85 8.86 14.18
N GLU A 88 5.21 7.58 14.19
CA GLU A 88 6.09 7.00 13.18
C GLU A 88 5.30 6.66 11.91
N PHE A 89 5.90 6.93 10.75
CA PHE A 89 5.35 6.55 9.45
C PHE A 89 6.37 5.70 8.69
N GLU A 90 6.06 4.42 8.50
CA GLU A 90 6.89 3.48 7.76
C GLU A 90 6.08 2.83 6.63
N PRO A 91 6.36 3.14 5.35
CA PRO A 91 5.72 2.47 4.23
C PRO A 91 6.30 1.05 4.07
N ASN A 92 5.42 0.04 4.04
CA ASN A 92 5.79 -1.36 3.83
C ASN A 92 5.28 -1.83 2.46
N ILE A 93 6.20 -2.13 1.54
CA ILE A 93 5.92 -2.67 0.21
C ILE A 93 6.35 -4.12 0.23
N LYS A 94 5.41 -5.03 -0.05
CA LYS A 94 5.66 -6.47 -0.15
C LYS A 94 5.23 -6.93 -1.52
N ASP A 95 5.88 -7.98 -2.00
CA ASP A 95 5.37 -8.73 -3.13
C ASP A 95 3.99 -9.26 -2.78
N ASN A 96 3.07 -9.22 -3.74
CA ASN A 96 1.81 -9.92 -3.58
C ASN A 96 2.13 -11.41 -3.52
N GLU A 97 1.75 -12.09 -2.43
CA GLU A 97 1.78 -13.55 -2.38
C GLU A 97 0.77 -14.09 -3.40
N TYR A 98 1.22 -14.32 -4.63
CA TYR A 98 0.49 -15.11 -5.60
C TYR A 98 0.60 -16.57 -5.14
N HIS A 99 -0.47 -17.11 -4.56
CA HIS A 99 -0.63 -18.56 -4.47
C HIS A 99 -0.76 -19.11 -5.90
N TYR A 100 0.35 -19.52 -6.49
CA TYR A 100 0.31 -20.40 -7.65
C TYR A 100 -0.08 -21.79 -7.15
N ASP A 101 -1.33 -22.18 -7.40
CA ASP A 101 -1.77 -23.56 -7.30
C ASP A 101 -1.14 -24.35 -8.46
N ASN A 102 0.17 -24.64 -8.35
CA ASN A 102 0.90 -25.36 -9.39
C ASN A 102 0.84 -26.86 -9.14
N ASN A 103 -0.02 -27.56 -9.89
CA ASN A 103 0.08 -28.99 -10.19
C ASN A 103 1.25 -29.29 -11.16
N PHE A 104 2.43 -28.72 -10.96
CA PHE A 104 3.59 -29.03 -11.77
C PHE A 104 4.70 -29.57 -10.89
N GLU A 105 5.03 -30.84 -11.12
CA GLU A 105 6.18 -31.53 -10.55
C GLU A 105 7.43 -30.66 -10.69
N THR A 106 8.10 -30.43 -9.57
CA THR A 106 9.35 -29.70 -9.51
C THR A 106 10.40 -30.46 -10.32
N ILE A 107 10.76 -29.96 -11.50
CA ILE A 107 11.99 -30.40 -12.18
C ILE A 107 13.15 -29.68 -11.49
N SER A 108 13.94 -30.41 -10.71
CA SER A 108 15.21 -29.92 -10.16
C SER A 108 16.22 -29.75 -11.31
N ILE A 109 16.51 -28.49 -11.64
CA ILE A 109 17.61 -28.13 -12.53
C ILE A 109 18.79 -27.69 -11.65
N PRO A 110 19.98 -28.34 -11.72
CA PRO A 110 21.16 -27.94 -10.95
C PRO A 110 21.63 -26.54 -11.34
N PHE A 111 21.85 -25.68 -10.36
CA PHE A 111 22.26 -24.27 -10.52
C PHE A 111 23.78 -24.09 -10.80
N GLU A 112 24.52 -25.14 -11.13
CA GLU A 112 26.00 -25.06 -11.15
C GLU A 112 26.63 -24.76 -12.51
N ASP A 113 25.89 -24.79 -13.63
CA ASP A 113 26.52 -24.70 -14.96
C ASP A 113 26.30 -23.37 -15.72
N ASN A 114 25.87 -22.28 -15.06
CA ASN A 114 25.70 -21.00 -15.79
C ASN A 114 25.96 -19.73 -14.97
N ILE A 115 26.95 -19.75 -14.09
CA ILE A 115 27.55 -18.50 -13.59
C ILE A 115 28.66 -18.12 -14.57
N ILE A 116 28.31 -17.34 -15.59
CA ILE A 116 29.31 -16.58 -16.35
C ILE A 116 29.84 -15.46 -15.48
N THR A 117 31.16 -15.35 -15.42
CA THR A 117 31.84 -14.27 -14.69
C THR A 117 31.55 -12.92 -15.35
N LEU A 118 31.64 -11.82 -14.59
CA LEU A 118 31.41 -10.47 -15.11
C LEU A 118 32.36 -10.14 -16.28
N ASP A 119 33.58 -10.69 -16.25
CA ASP A 119 34.57 -10.52 -17.32
C ASP A 119 34.22 -11.31 -18.59
N GLU A 120 33.64 -12.50 -18.45
CA GLU A 120 33.10 -13.27 -19.58
C GLU A 120 31.88 -12.56 -20.19
N TRP A 121 30.97 -12.05 -19.35
CA TRP A 121 29.83 -11.27 -19.80
C TRP A 121 30.25 -10.01 -20.56
N CYS A 122 31.22 -9.25 -20.04
CA CYS A 122 31.75 -8.06 -20.71
C CYS A 122 32.48 -8.40 -22.01
N SER A 123 33.08 -9.58 -22.14
CA SER A 123 33.72 -10.04 -23.37
C SER A 123 32.70 -10.41 -24.44
N ILE A 124 31.61 -11.11 -24.07
CA ILE A 124 30.49 -11.43 -24.97
C ILE A 124 29.87 -10.15 -25.54
N MET A 125 29.55 -9.18 -24.69
CA MET A 125 28.92 -7.92 -25.10
C MET A 125 29.80 -7.07 -26.04
N LYS A 126 31.14 -7.17 -25.95
CA LYS A 126 32.07 -6.52 -26.87
C LYS A 126 32.11 -7.19 -28.25
N THR A 127 31.91 -8.51 -28.31
CA THR A 127 31.89 -9.26 -29.58
C THR A 127 30.60 -9.10 -30.36
N GLU A 128 29.47 -8.85 -29.71
CA GLU A 128 28.19 -8.62 -30.39
C GLU A 128 28.15 -7.23 -31.06
N ASN A 129 28.76 -6.21 -30.44
CA ASN A 129 28.75 -4.85 -30.95
C ASN A 129 29.67 -4.63 -32.18
N THR A 130 30.45 -5.64 -32.59
CA THR A 130 31.27 -5.61 -33.81
C THR A 130 30.66 -6.38 -34.98
N LYS A 131 29.53 -7.07 -34.80
CA LYS A 131 28.80 -7.75 -35.89
C LYS A 131 27.64 -6.93 -36.47
N GLY A 132 27.43 -5.70 -35.99
CA GLY A 132 26.35 -4.81 -36.42
C GLY A 132 26.75 -3.66 -37.35
N ILE A 133 27.95 -3.65 -37.92
CA ILE A 133 28.34 -2.70 -38.98
C ILE A 133 29.07 -3.47 -40.09
N ALA A 134 28.27 -4.01 -41.02
CA ALA A 134 28.63 -4.28 -42.40
C ALA A 134 27.38 -4.04 -43.26
#